data_AF-A0A9D8RLE9-F1
#
_entry.id   AF-A0A9D8RLE9-F1
#
_cell.length_a   1.000
_cell.length_b   1.000
_cell.length_c   1.000
_cell.angle_alpha   90.00
_cell.angle_beta   90.00
_cell.angle_gamma   90.00
#
_symmetry.space_group_name_H-M   'P 1'
#
loop_
_entity.id
_entity.type
_entity.pdbx_description
1 polymer ?
#
loop_
_entity_poly.entity_id
_entity_poly.type
_entity_poly.pdbx_seq_one_letter_code
_entity_poly.pdbx_strand_id
1 'polypeptide(L)'
;MANDGYNTLGAWDYMKAEEFSQWNQVNYRGVDINSVGHDQFGSIKNGELKMPYTIVPSGLSKEEAMARWGSYEGMVADYDGNGSKSWALSAYYYIKEILGGTEEEARAGTQWFDMVTQTAVSHNHELSINGGGQNGMYSISFGYLDREGTIKESAFERYSVRANSTFNAGKHVTFGLNMNTSVQKRVGEMGGQGDDSTFARTYTMNMWVPAYNVGGEKAGSRGNGGRAQSALASIENARGDWSRNFRMQASAFMEIKDPWIKG
;
A
#
# COMPACT_ATOMS: atom_id res chain seq x y z
N MET A 1 11.89 -13.41 -14.14
CA MET A 1 10.71 -14.24 -13.81
C MET A 1 10.49 -14.08 -12.33
N ALA A 2 9.56 -13.20 -11.94
CA ALA A 2 9.30 -12.87 -10.54
C ALA A 2 7.91 -13.41 -10.17
N ASN A 3 7.92 -14.36 -9.23
CA ASN A 3 6.86 -14.80 -8.33
C ASN A 3 5.66 -15.59 -8.90
N ASP A 4 5.81 -16.91 -8.87
CA ASP A 4 4.85 -18.00 -9.06
C ASP A 4 4.48 -18.69 -7.71
N GLY A 5 4.71 -18.02 -6.56
CA GLY A 5 4.59 -18.63 -5.22
C GLY A 5 3.45 -18.12 -4.33
N TYR A 6 2.68 -17.11 -4.77
CA TYR A 6 1.55 -16.57 -4.00
C TYR A 6 0.41 -16.19 -4.94
N ASN A 7 -0.14 -17.17 -5.66
CA ASN A 7 -1.54 -17.03 -6.08
C ASN A 7 -2.36 -17.07 -4.79
N THR A 8 -2.58 -15.89 -4.19
CA THR A 8 -3.62 -15.70 -3.19
C THR A 8 -4.91 -16.28 -3.79
N LEU A 9 -5.63 -17.09 -3.02
CA LEU A 9 -6.92 -17.67 -3.42
C LEU A 9 -7.73 -16.61 -4.17
N GLY A 10 -8.15 -16.85 -5.41
CA GLY A 10 -8.95 -15.86 -6.12
C GLY A 10 -10.30 -15.63 -5.42
N ALA A 11 -11.05 -14.62 -5.86
CA ALA A 11 -12.42 -14.41 -5.39
C ALA A 11 -13.29 -15.68 -5.51
N TRP A 12 -13.09 -16.46 -6.58
CA TRP A 12 -13.78 -17.74 -6.80
C TRP A 12 -13.33 -18.84 -5.84
N ASP A 13 -12.02 -18.95 -5.58
CA ASP A 13 -11.49 -19.98 -4.69
C ASP A 13 -11.91 -19.75 -3.24
N TYR A 14 -12.05 -18.48 -2.84
CA TYR A 14 -12.63 -18.14 -1.54
C TYR A 14 -14.07 -18.65 -1.40
N MET A 15 -14.92 -18.45 -2.42
CA MET A 15 -16.29 -18.97 -2.41
C MET A 15 -16.30 -20.51 -2.32
N LYS A 16 -15.43 -21.20 -3.07
CA LYS A 16 -15.32 -22.66 -2.99
C LYS A 16 -14.81 -23.15 -1.63
N ALA A 17 -13.92 -22.40 -0.98
CA ALA A 17 -13.48 -22.70 0.38
C ALA A 17 -14.64 -22.55 1.39
N GLU A 18 -15.49 -21.53 1.24
CA GLU A 18 -16.69 -21.36 2.05
C GLU A 18 -17.70 -22.49 1.81
N GLU A 19 -17.91 -22.89 0.55
CA GLU A 19 -18.76 -24.04 0.21
C GLU A 19 -18.26 -25.33 0.89
N PHE A 20 -16.95 -25.58 0.85
CA PHE A 20 -16.32 -26.71 1.52
C PHE A 20 -16.48 -26.63 3.05
N SER A 21 -16.36 -25.43 3.63
CA SER A 21 -16.61 -25.19 5.06
C SER A 21 -18.05 -25.56 5.45
N GLN A 22 -19.05 -25.13 4.68
CA GLN A 22 -20.46 -25.47 4.93
C GLN A 22 -20.70 -26.98 4.81
N TRP A 23 -20.13 -27.64 3.79
CA TRP A 23 -20.21 -29.10 3.66
C TRP A 23 -19.57 -29.83 4.84
N ASN A 24 -18.45 -29.34 5.37
CA ASN A 24 -17.82 -29.95 6.54
C ASN A 24 -18.68 -29.85 7.80
N GLN A 25 -19.39 -28.73 7.98
CA GLN A 25 -20.33 -28.57 9.10
C GLN A 25 -21.47 -29.59 9.02
N VAL A 26 -22.04 -29.80 7.84
CA VAL A 26 -23.11 -30.78 7.62
C VAL A 26 -22.58 -32.21 7.78
N ASN A 27 -21.52 -32.56 7.05
CA ASN A 27 -21.07 -33.95 6.91
C ASN A 27 -20.32 -34.48 8.14
N TYR A 28 -19.55 -33.63 8.84
CA TYR A 28 -18.67 -34.06 9.94
C TYR A 28 -19.09 -33.54 11.31
N ARG A 29 -19.80 -32.40 11.37
CA ARG A 29 -20.27 -31.82 12.64
C ARG A 29 -21.76 -32.06 12.91
N GLY A 30 -22.48 -32.66 11.96
CA GLY A 30 -23.91 -32.98 12.10
C GLY A 30 -24.80 -31.74 12.19
N VAL A 31 -24.35 -30.60 11.67
CA VAL A 31 -25.14 -29.36 11.63
C VAL A 31 -26.26 -29.50 10.58
N ASP A 32 -27.47 -29.04 10.89
CA ASP A 32 -28.60 -29.07 9.94
C ASP A 32 -28.25 -28.20 8.71
N ILE A 33 -28.42 -28.77 7.52
CA ILE A 33 -28.18 -28.08 6.24
C ILE A 33 -29.04 -26.81 6.09
N ASN A 34 -30.18 -26.71 6.78
CA ASN A 34 -31.01 -25.51 6.79
C ASN A 34 -30.44 -24.38 7.66
N SER A 35 -29.44 -24.68 8.48
CA SER A 35 -28.80 -23.74 9.41
C SER A 35 -27.40 -23.29 8.98
N VAL A 36 -26.82 -23.89 7.92
CA VAL A 36 -25.54 -23.45 7.37
C VAL A 36 -25.75 -22.40 6.28
N GLY A 37 -24.93 -21.35 6.30
CA GLY A 37 -24.97 -20.29 5.30
C GLY A 37 -23.97 -19.18 5.61
N HIS A 38 -23.66 -18.40 4.58
CA HIS A 38 -22.81 -17.23 4.65
C HIS A 38 -23.60 -16.01 4.18
N ASP A 39 -23.50 -14.88 4.87
CA ASP A 39 -24.26 -13.66 4.58
C ASP A 39 -24.09 -13.18 3.13
N GLN A 40 -22.91 -13.41 2.55
CA GLN A 40 -22.56 -12.95 1.20
C GLN A 40 -22.65 -14.03 0.12
N PHE A 41 -22.31 -15.30 0.41
CA PHE A 41 -22.28 -16.37 -0.59
C PHE A 41 -23.53 -17.23 -0.58
N GLY A 42 -24.37 -17.08 0.45
CA GLY A 42 -25.58 -17.88 0.63
C GLY A 42 -25.31 -19.24 1.27
N SER A 43 -26.21 -20.19 1.02
CA SER A 43 -26.24 -21.49 1.66
C SER A 43 -26.19 -22.62 0.62
N ILE A 44 -25.47 -23.69 0.95
CA ILE A 44 -25.42 -24.92 0.15
C ILE A 44 -26.76 -25.69 0.07
N LYS A 45 -27.79 -25.25 0.81
CA LYS A 45 -29.13 -25.85 0.81
C LYS A 45 -29.71 -26.02 -0.61
N ASN A 46 -29.45 -25.06 -1.50
CA ASN A 46 -30.00 -25.03 -2.85
C ASN A 46 -28.98 -25.47 -3.93
N GLY A 47 -27.93 -26.19 -3.54
CA GLY A 47 -26.85 -26.64 -4.43
C GLY A 47 -25.55 -25.88 -4.19
N GLU A 48 -24.68 -25.87 -5.20
CA GLU A 48 -23.36 -25.21 -5.11
C GLU A 48 -23.51 -23.70 -4.88
N LEU A 49 -22.57 -23.13 -4.11
CA LEU A 49 -22.50 -21.68 -3.92
C LEU A 49 -22.15 -21.00 -5.25
N LYS A 50 -22.72 -19.81 -5.48
CA LYS A 50 -22.45 -18.99 -6.66
C LYS A 50 -21.97 -17.62 -6.22
N MET A 51 -21.11 -17.00 -7.02
CA MET A 51 -20.66 -15.64 -6.75
C MET A 51 -21.88 -14.72 -6.73
N PRO A 52 -22.06 -13.91 -5.69
CA PRO A 52 -23.20 -12.99 -5.64
C PRO A 52 -23.05 -11.93 -6.73
N TYR A 53 -24.17 -11.48 -7.30
CA TYR A 53 -24.18 -10.37 -8.26
C TYR A 53 -23.80 -9.04 -7.60
N THR A 54 -24.13 -8.89 -6.32
CA THR A 54 -24.01 -7.66 -5.54
C THR A 54 -23.33 -7.93 -4.20
N ILE A 55 -22.61 -6.94 -3.68
CA ILE A 55 -21.96 -7.06 -2.35
C ILE A 55 -23.02 -6.95 -1.23
N VAL A 56 -23.95 -5.98 -1.34
CA VAL A 56 -25.11 -5.77 -0.47
C VAL A 56 -26.21 -5.06 -1.29
N PRO A 57 -27.51 -5.42 -1.18
CA PRO A 57 -28.05 -6.60 -0.50
C PRO A 57 -27.80 -7.88 -1.29
N SER A 58 -27.74 -9.03 -0.62
CA SER A 58 -27.62 -10.35 -1.25
C SER A 58 -28.95 -10.79 -1.86
N GLY A 59 -28.89 -11.74 -2.81
CA GLY A 59 -30.09 -12.42 -3.35
C GLY A 59 -30.78 -11.77 -4.55
N LEU A 60 -30.23 -10.70 -5.13
CA LEU A 60 -30.74 -10.12 -6.38
C LEU A 60 -30.41 -10.99 -7.60
N SER A 61 -31.32 -10.99 -8.59
CA SER A 61 -31.04 -11.58 -9.91
C SER A 61 -30.04 -10.75 -10.70
N LYS A 62 -29.49 -11.34 -11.78
CA LYS A 62 -28.56 -10.65 -12.69
C LYS A 62 -29.22 -9.41 -13.28
N GLU A 63 -30.45 -9.56 -13.75
CA GLU A 63 -31.22 -8.52 -14.42
C GLU A 63 -31.50 -7.35 -13.47
N GLU A 64 -31.90 -7.63 -12.23
CA GLU A 64 -32.13 -6.61 -11.21
C GLU A 64 -30.84 -5.88 -10.83
N ALA A 65 -29.73 -6.61 -10.68
CA ALA A 65 -28.43 -6.02 -10.35
C ALA A 65 -27.90 -5.14 -11.49
N MET A 66 -28.00 -5.59 -12.74
CA MET A 66 -27.54 -4.83 -13.91
C MET A 66 -28.44 -3.62 -14.19
N ALA A 67 -29.75 -3.73 -13.99
CA ALA A 67 -30.65 -2.59 -14.15
C ALA A 67 -30.36 -1.46 -13.14
N ARG A 68 -29.91 -1.82 -11.93
CA ARG A 68 -29.61 -0.86 -10.86
C ARG A 68 -28.18 -0.35 -10.87
N TRP A 69 -27.20 -1.21 -11.15
CA TRP A 69 -25.78 -0.87 -11.02
C TRP A 69 -24.92 -1.25 -12.22
N GLY A 70 -25.53 -1.65 -13.33
CA GLY A 70 -24.83 -1.90 -14.60
C GLY A 70 -24.51 -0.63 -15.38
N SER A 71 -25.04 0.54 -14.97
CA SER A 71 -24.75 1.83 -15.57
C SER A 71 -24.60 2.94 -14.53
N TYR A 72 -23.92 4.02 -14.89
CA TYR A 72 -23.77 5.20 -14.04
C TYR A 72 -25.14 5.80 -13.66
N GLU A 73 -26.06 5.90 -14.62
CA GLU A 73 -27.41 6.44 -14.39
C GLU A 73 -28.19 5.62 -13.38
N GLY A 74 -28.08 4.29 -13.44
CA GLY A 74 -28.70 3.39 -12.46
C GLY A 74 -28.14 3.61 -11.06
N MET A 75 -26.81 3.73 -10.94
CA MET A 75 -26.15 3.97 -9.65
C MET A 75 -26.57 5.31 -9.04
N VAL A 76 -26.66 6.37 -9.84
CA VAL A 76 -27.11 7.69 -9.39
C VAL A 76 -28.58 7.65 -8.96
N ALA A 77 -29.43 6.91 -9.67
CA ALA A 77 -30.85 6.78 -9.33
C ALA A 77 -31.09 6.03 -8.00
N ASP A 78 -30.22 5.07 -7.65
CA ASP A 78 -30.32 4.31 -6.39
C ASP A 78 -29.64 5.01 -5.21
N TYR A 79 -28.67 5.91 -5.48
CA TYR A 79 -27.88 6.65 -4.49
C TYR A 79 -28.73 7.36 -3.44
N ASP A 80 -28.45 7.12 -2.16
CA ASP A 80 -28.99 7.89 -1.05
C ASP A 80 -27.88 8.62 -0.27
N GLY A 81 -28.00 9.94 -0.17
CA GLY A 81 -26.99 10.81 0.46
C GLY A 81 -26.81 10.60 1.97
N ASN A 82 -27.58 9.70 2.59
CA ASN A 82 -27.42 9.30 4.00
C ASN A 82 -26.38 8.18 4.19
N GLY A 83 -25.86 7.61 3.08
CA GLY A 83 -24.90 6.52 3.10
C GLY A 83 -25.44 5.25 3.74
N SER A 84 -26.75 5.07 3.86
CA SER A 84 -27.35 3.87 4.45
C SER A 84 -27.29 2.68 3.50
N LYS A 85 -27.12 2.96 2.21
CA LYS A 85 -26.99 1.94 1.19
C LYS A 85 -25.60 2.01 0.55
N SER A 86 -24.95 0.85 0.48
CA SER A 86 -23.59 0.71 -0.03
C SER A 86 -23.54 -0.49 -0.95
N TRP A 87 -23.42 -0.25 -2.25
CA TRP A 87 -23.55 -1.30 -3.24
C TRP A 87 -22.47 -1.19 -4.28
N ALA A 88 -22.02 -2.36 -4.70
CA ALA A 88 -21.32 -2.52 -5.96
C ALA A 88 -21.67 -3.90 -6.50
N LEU A 89 -21.57 -4.04 -7.82
CA LEU A 89 -21.42 -5.35 -8.45
C LEU A 89 -20.24 -6.07 -7.79
N SER A 90 -20.30 -7.40 -7.66
CA SER A 90 -19.10 -8.14 -7.23
C SER A 90 -17.99 -8.02 -8.28
N ALA A 91 -16.74 -8.13 -7.85
CA ALA A 91 -15.57 -8.01 -8.72
C ALA A 91 -15.65 -8.94 -9.94
N TYR A 92 -16.17 -10.15 -9.76
CA TYR A 92 -16.36 -11.11 -10.86
C TYR A 92 -17.25 -10.53 -11.97
N TYR A 93 -18.45 -10.06 -11.64
CA TYR A 93 -19.39 -9.52 -12.64
C TYR A 93 -18.96 -8.15 -13.15
N TYR A 94 -18.33 -7.34 -12.31
CA TYR A 94 -17.76 -6.06 -12.75
C TYR A 94 -16.67 -6.29 -13.82
N ILE A 95 -15.71 -7.18 -13.55
CA ILE A 95 -14.64 -7.49 -14.51
C ILE A 95 -15.23 -8.10 -15.79
N LYS A 96 -16.12 -9.08 -15.67
CA LYS A 96 -16.66 -9.82 -16.81
C LYS A 96 -17.62 -9.02 -17.67
N GLU A 97 -18.57 -8.31 -17.06
CA GLU A 97 -19.71 -7.69 -17.74
C GLU A 97 -19.50 -6.20 -18.01
N ILE A 98 -18.69 -5.50 -17.20
CA ILE A 98 -18.42 -4.06 -17.36
C ILE A 98 -17.07 -3.82 -18.04
N LEU A 99 -16.00 -4.46 -17.56
CA LEU A 99 -14.66 -4.30 -18.14
C LEU A 99 -14.41 -5.19 -19.37
N GLY A 100 -15.27 -6.19 -19.62
CA GLY A 100 -15.09 -7.15 -20.70
C GLY A 100 -13.90 -8.09 -20.49
N GLY A 101 -13.48 -8.29 -19.24
CA GLY A 101 -12.39 -9.19 -18.88
C GLY A 101 -12.72 -10.66 -19.10
N THR A 102 -11.68 -11.49 -19.13
CA THR A 102 -11.78 -12.95 -19.29
C THR A 102 -12.38 -13.62 -18.06
N GLU A 103 -12.83 -14.87 -18.22
CA GLU A 103 -13.31 -15.70 -17.10
C GLU A 103 -12.23 -15.89 -16.03
N GLU A 104 -10.96 -15.99 -16.44
CA GLU A 104 -9.83 -16.17 -15.54
C GLU A 104 -9.61 -14.92 -14.66
N GLU A 105 -9.58 -13.73 -15.27
CA GLU A 105 -9.47 -12.45 -14.56
C GLU A 105 -10.65 -12.22 -13.62
N ALA A 106 -11.87 -12.54 -14.06
CA ALA A 106 -13.06 -12.42 -13.23
C ALA A 106 -13.01 -13.35 -12.01
N ARG A 107 -12.51 -14.58 -12.16
CA ARG A 107 -12.35 -15.54 -11.06
C ARG A 107 -11.26 -15.14 -10.07
N ALA A 108 -10.18 -14.54 -10.55
CA ALA A 108 -9.16 -13.96 -9.69
C ALA A 108 -9.75 -12.82 -8.83
N GLY A 109 -10.62 -12.00 -9.41
CA GLY A 109 -11.22 -10.85 -8.75
C GLY A 109 -10.23 -9.71 -8.59
N THR A 110 -10.43 -8.86 -7.58
CA THR A 110 -9.57 -7.70 -7.35
C THR A 110 -8.26 -8.12 -6.70
N GLN A 111 -7.17 -7.96 -7.44
CA GLN A 111 -5.81 -8.20 -6.96
C GLN A 111 -5.28 -6.99 -6.17
N TRP A 112 -5.77 -6.83 -4.94
CA TRP A 112 -5.46 -5.67 -4.09
C TRP A 112 -3.96 -5.44 -3.89
N PHE A 113 -3.16 -6.51 -3.79
CA PHE A 113 -1.71 -6.41 -3.57
C PHE A 113 -1.01 -5.78 -4.77
N ASP A 114 -1.24 -6.33 -5.97
CA ASP A 114 -0.67 -5.78 -7.21
C ASP A 114 -1.14 -4.35 -7.49
N MET A 115 -2.37 -4.02 -7.08
CA MET A 115 -2.90 -2.67 -7.20
C MET A 115 -2.15 -1.64 -6.34
N VAL A 116 -1.61 -2.03 -5.18
CA VAL A 116 -0.90 -1.10 -4.29
C VAL A 116 0.62 -1.21 -4.35
N THR A 117 1.17 -2.26 -4.94
CA THR A 117 2.63 -2.45 -5.04
C THR A 117 3.20 -2.11 -6.41
N GLN A 118 4.45 -1.69 -6.44
CA GLN A 118 5.21 -1.44 -7.67
C GLN A 118 6.64 -1.94 -7.54
N THR A 119 7.31 -2.14 -8.69
CA THR A 119 8.75 -2.32 -8.71
C THR A 119 9.41 -0.98 -8.42
N ALA A 120 10.12 -0.89 -7.29
CA ALA A 120 10.78 0.33 -6.84
C ALA A 120 12.19 0.47 -7.42
N VAL A 121 12.49 1.64 -8.00
CA VAL A 121 13.85 1.99 -8.44
C VAL A 121 14.52 2.91 -7.41
N SER A 122 15.84 2.76 -7.24
CA SER A 122 16.62 3.66 -6.41
C SER A 122 17.90 4.10 -7.10
N HIS A 123 18.14 5.41 -7.05
CA HIS A 123 19.34 6.07 -7.53
C HIS A 123 20.09 6.67 -6.34
N ASN A 124 21.38 6.34 -6.24
CA ASN A 124 22.25 6.87 -5.20
C ASN A 124 23.55 7.36 -5.83
N HIS A 125 23.80 8.65 -5.74
CA HIS A 125 24.96 9.31 -6.30
C HIS A 125 25.70 10.05 -5.20
N GLU A 126 27.00 9.81 -5.07
CA GLU A 126 27.87 10.52 -4.14
C GLU A 126 29.08 11.05 -4.90
N LEU A 127 29.36 12.33 -4.75
CA LEU A 127 30.58 12.97 -5.23
C LEU A 127 31.37 13.44 -4.02
N SER A 128 32.64 13.05 -3.94
CA SER A 128 33.51 13.50 -2.86
C SER A 128 34.81 14.09 -3.38
N ILE A 129 35.23 15.17 -2.74
CA ILE A 129 36.50 15.85 -2.96
C ILE A 129 37.24 15.82 -1.63
N ASN A 130 38.41 15.19 -1.64
CA ASN A 130 39.29 15.13 -0.49
C ASN A 130 40.63 15.73 -0.87
N GLY A 131 41.22 16.49 0.04
CA GLY A 131 42.51 17.12 -0.16
C GLY A 131 43.15 17.49 1.15
N GLY A 132 44.45 17.75 1.11
CA GLY A 132 45.20 18.12 2.30
C GLY A 132 46.69 18.22 2.02
N GLY A 133 47.37 18.96 2.89
CA GLY A 133 48.82 19.12 2.88
C GLY A 133 49.37 19.07 4.31
N GLN A 134 50.61 19.52 4.51
CA GLN A 134 51.26 19.46 5.83
C GLN A 134 50.49 20.20 6.94
N ASN A 135 49.75 21.27 6.57
CA ASN A 135 49.09 22.15 7.53
C ASN A 135 47.58 21.95 7.64
N GLY A 136 47.00 20.93 7.00
CA GLY A 136 45.56 20.69 7.12
C GLY A 136 44.98 19.71 6.11
N MET A 137 43.79 19.23 6.40
CA MET A 137 43.01 18.31 5.57
C MET A 137 41.59 18.85 5.42
N TYR A 138 40.96 18.55 4.28
CA TYR A 138 39.57 18.82 4.04
C TYR A 138 38.92 17.70 3.23
N SER A 139 37.64 17.51 3.47
CA SER A 139 36.78 16.54 2.80
C SER A 139 35.42 17.17 2.62
N ILE A 140 34.97 17.28 1.38
CA ILE A 140 33.64 17.78 1.03
C ILE A 140 32.95 16.70 0.21
N SER A 141 31.74 16.32 0.59
CA SER A 141 30.93 15.36 -0.15
C SER A 141 29.52 15.87 -0.39
N PHE A 142 29.00 15.53 -1.56
CA PHE A 142 27.64 15.83 -2.00
C PHE A 142 26.96 14.50 -2.33
N GLY A 143 25.78 14.30 -1.75
CA GLY A 143 24.99 13.10 -1.95
C GLY A 143 23.61 13.45 -2.50
N TYR A 144 23.16 12.67 -3.48
CA TYR A 144 21.79 12.64 -3.98
C TYR A 144 21.26 11.22 -3.91
N LEU A 145 20.20 11.02 -3.13
CA LEU A 145 19.47 9.78 -3.02
C LEU A 145 18.04 10.02 -3.50
N ASP A 146 17.60 9.21 -4.44
CA ASP A 146 16.24 9.16 -4.92
C ASP A 146 15.78 7.70 -4.85
N ARG A 147 14.65 7.46 -4.18
CA ARG A 147 14.17 6.12 -3.91
C ARG A 147 12.66 6.11 -3.97
N GLU A 148 12.15 5.44 -4.98
CA GLU A 148 10.76 5.03 -5.03
C GLU A 148 10.49 3.98 -3.94
N GLY A 149 9.30 4.00 -3.35
CA GLY A 149 8.86 2.93 -2.46
C GLY A 149 8.24 1.78 -3.25
N THR A 150 8.18 0.62 -2.60
CA THR A 150 7.50 -0.57 -3.16
C THR A 150 5.98 -0.46 -3.09
N ILE A 151 5.46 0.44 -2.27
CA ILE A 151 4.06 0.86 -2.29
C ILE A 151 3.94 2.02 -3.28
N LYS A 152 2.95 1.95 -4.19
CA LYS A 152 2.66 3.04 -5.13
C LYS A 152 2.41 4.35 -4.39
N GLU A 153 2.76 5.46 -5.02
CA GLU A 153 2.62 6.81 -4.45
C GLU A 153 3.46 7.05 -3.17
N SER A 154 4.49 6.23 -2.95
CA SER A 154 5.50 6.46 -1.90
C SER A 154 6.88 6.70 -2.51
N ALA A 155 7.58 7.71 -1.98
CA ALA A 155 8.90 8.09 -2.46
C ALA A 155 9.72 8.79 -1.37
N PHE A 156 11.04 8.73 -1.49
CA PHE A 156 11.99 9.38 -0.61
C PHE A 156 13.15 9.98 -1.41
N GLU A 157 13.32 11.30 -1.31
CA GLU A 157 14.46 12.03 -1.87
C GLU A 157 15.30 12.62 -0.75
N ARG A 158 16.63 12.58 -0.89
CA ARG A 158 17.55 13.27 0.01
C ARG A 158 18.71 13.89 -0.76
N TYR A 159 18.88 15.18 -0.54
CA TYR A 159 20.10 15.91 -0.87
C TYR A 159 20.91 16.06 0.40
N SER A 160 22.20 15.73 0.36
CA SER A 160 23.10 15.88 1.50
C SER A 160 24.41 16.57 1.11
N VAL A 161 24.93 17.37 2.02
CA VAL A 161 26.28 17.93 1.93
C VAL A 161 27.00 17.62 3.23
N ARG A 162 28.20 17.08 3.13
CA ARG A 162 29.10 16.87 4.26
C ARG A 162 30.38 17.66 4.02
N ALA A 163 30.84 18.39 5.03
CA ALA A 163 32.13 19.05 5.00
C ALA A 163 32.87 18.75 6.30
N ASN A 164 34.10 18.26 6.21
CA ASN A 164 34.98 18.07 7.34
C ASN A 164 36.31 18.75 7.01
N SER A 165 36.89 19.48 7.95
CA SER A 165 38.19 20.12 7.77
C SER A 165 38.96 20.13 9.09
N THR A 166 40.26 19.95 8.99
CA THR A 166 41.21 20.17 10.07
C THR A 166 42.33 21.09 9.59
N PHE A 167 42.76 22.01 10.45
CA PHE A 167 43.80 22.98 10.16
C PHE A 167 44.80 23.03 11.31
N ASN A 168 46.08 22.82 11.01
CA ASN A 168 47.17 22.86 11.97
C ASN A 168 47.79 24.26 11.97
N ALA A 169 47.50 25.04 13.01
CA ALA A 169 48.15 26.32 13.28
C ALA A 169 49.51 26.06 13.99
N GLY A 170 50.55 25.82 13.19
CA GLY A 170 51.86 25.42 13.70
C GLY A 170 51.87 23.97 14.21
N LYS A 171 52.75 23.67 15.16
CA LYS A 171 52.90 22.30 15.73
C LYS A 171 52.02 22.03 16.95
N HIS A 172 51.42 23.08 17.52
CA HIS A 172 50.83 23.06 18.86
C HIS A 172 49.33 23.26 18.89
N VAL A 173 48.70 23.70 17.80
CA VAL A 173 47.26 23.96 17.78
C VAL A 173 46.64 23.39 16.52
N THR A 174 45.56 22.63 16.66
CA THR A 174 44.75 22.12 15.55
C THR A 174 43.32 22.58 15.74
N PHE A 175 42.73 23.15 14.71
CA PHE A 175 41.30 23.44 14.64
C PHE A 175 40.63 22.39 13.77
N GLY A 176 39.40 22.01 14.12
CA GLY A 176 38.60 21.13 13.30
C GLY A 176 37.15 21.58 13.21
N LEU A 177 36.56 21.33 12.05
CA LEU A 177 35.16 21.62 11.75
C LEU A 177 34.54 20.41 11.05
N ASN A 178 33.39 19.97 11.53
CA ASN A 178 32.58 18.95 10.88
C ASN A 178 31.17 19.51 10.67
N MET A 179 30.63 19.30 9.49
CA MET A 179 29.30 19.73 9.11
C MET A 179 28.62 18.64 8.29
N ASN A 180 27.37 18.38 8.61
CA ASN A 180 26.48 17.53 7.84
C ASN A 180 25.13 18.23 7.70
N THR A 181 24.69 18.46 6.47
CA THR A 181 23.39 19.04 6.18
C THR A 181 22.65 18.16 5.19
N SER A 182 21.33 18.09 5.33
CA SER A 182 20.47 17.41 4.37
C SER A 182 19.09 18.05 4.26
N VAL A 183 18.54 17.99 3.05
CA VAL A 183 17.13 18.24 2.78
C VAL A 183 16.53 16.91 2.35
N GLN A 184 15.47 16.50 3.03
CA GLN A 184 14.75 15.26 2.77
C GLN A 184 13.33 15.61 2.32
N LYS A 185 12.84 14.95 1.29
CA LYS A 185 11.43 14.94 0.90
C LYS A 185 10.91 13.52 0.96
N ARG A 186 9.66 13.36 1.34
CA ARG A 186 8.99 12.06 1.38
C ARG A 186 7.50 12.20 1.21
N VAL A 187 6.87 11.16 0.67
CA VAL A 187 5.42 11.05 0.46
C VAL A 187 5.00 9.59 0.64
N GLY A 188 3.70 9.39 0.84
CA GLY A 188 3.07 8.09 0.95
C GLY A 188 3.24 7.44 2.32
N GLU A 189 2.85 6.17 2.41
CA GLU A 189 2.79 5.48 3.69
C GLU A 189 4.17 5.13 4.26
N MET A 190 4.39 5.51 5.52
CA MET A 190 5.66 5.32 6.24
C MET A 190 5.62 4.16 7.25
N GLY A 191 4.74 3.18 7.04
CA GLY A 191 4.54 2.06 7.95
C GLY A 191 3.66 2.43 9.14
N GLY A 192 2.39 2.77 8.86
CA GLY A 192 1.38 2.88 9.91
C GLY A 192 1.34 1.59 10.75
N GLN A 193 1.24 1.70 12.07
CA GLN A 193 1.13 0.53 12.91
C GLN A 193 -0.33 0.08 13.03
N GLY A 194 -0.53 -1.24 13.00
CA GLY A 194 -1.83 -1.86 13.19
C GLY A 194 -2.63 -2.07 11.90
N ASP A 195 -3.92 -2.29 12.09
CA ASP A 195 -4.80 -2.78 11.03
C ASP A 195 -4.99 -1.77 9.91
N ASP A 196 -4.77 -0.47 10.12
CA ASP A 196 -5.00 0.55 9.08
C ASP A 196 -3.84 0.74 8.09
N SER A 197 -2.73 0.01 8.26
CA SER A 197 -1.64 0.06 7.28
C SER A 197 -2.07 -0.41 5.89
N THR A 198 -1.42 0.11 4.83
CA THR A 198 -1.72 -0.28 3.44
C THR A 198 -1.65 -1.80 3.26
N PHE A 199 -0.67 -2.49 3.86
CA PHE A 199 -0.60 -3.96 3.78
C PHE A 199 -1.71 -4.66 4.55
N ALA A 200 -2.00 -4.24 5.78
CA ALA A 200 -3.08 -4.83 6.57
C ALA A 200 -4.44 -4.61 5.87
N ARG A 201 -4.66 -3.43 5.28
CA ARG A 201 -5.79 -3.15 4.38
C ARG A 201 -5.85 -4.17 3.26
N THR A 202 -4.80 -4.27 2.45
CA THR A 202 -4.73 -5.19 1.31
C THR A 202 -5.08 -6.63 1.68
N TYR A 203 -4.57 -7.17 2.79
CA TYR A 203 -4.81 -8.57 3.18
C TYR A 203 -6.19 -8.84 3.79
N THR A 204 -6.87 -7.80 4.25
CA THR A 204 -8.23 -7.93 4.83
C THR A 204 -9.30 -7.39 3.89
N MET A 205 -8.90 -6.89 2.71
CA MET A 205 -9.84 -6.59 1.64
C MET A 205 -10.23 -7.87 0.93
N ASN A 206 -11.54 -8.08 0.87
CA ASN A 206 -12.10 -9.19 0.14
C ASN A 206 -11.88 -9.02 -1.37
N MET A 207 -11.43 -10.06 -2.05
CA MET A 207 -11.09 -10.02 -3.48
C MET A 207 -12.34 -9.95 -4.38
N TRP A 208 -13.53 -10.27 -3.86
CA TRP A 208 -14.80 -10.08 -4.57
C TRP A 208 -15.34 -8.64 -4.53
N VAL A 209 -14.64 -7.72 -3.89
CA VAL A 209 -14.96 -6.28 -3.90
C VAL A 209 -14.24 -5.66 -5.10
N PRO A 210 -14.91 -4.98 -6.04
CA PRO A 210 -14.24 -4.35 -7.18
C PRO A 210 -13.33 -3.21 -6.69
N ALA A 211 -12.31 -2.86 -7.47
CA ALA A 211 -11.42 -1.73 -7.17
C ALA A 211 -12.09 -0.37 -7.36
N TYR A 212 -12.97 -0.28 -8.35
CA TYR A 212 -13.72 0.91 -8.73
C TYR A 212 -15.20 0.58 -8.85
N ASN A 213 -16.05 1.57 -8.59
CA ASN A 213 -17.46 1.51 -8.98
C ASN A 213 -17.62 1.89 -10.46
N VAL A 214 -18.83 1.73 -11.02
CA VAL A 214 -19.10 2.08 -12.44
C VAL A 214 -18.94 3.59 -12.69
N GLY A 215 -19.07 4.43 -11.66
CA GLY A 215 -18.78 5.86 -11.72
C GLY A 215 -17.29 6.22 -11.73
N GLY A 216 -16.38 5.24 -11.64
CA GLY A 216 -14.93 5.45 -11.61
C GLY A 216 -14.38 5.87 -10.25
N GLU A 217 -15.21 5.92 -9.21
CA GLU A 217 -14.75 6.17 -7.85
C GLU A 217 -14.20 4.89 -7.23
N LYS A 218 -13.27 5.03 -6.28
CA LYS A 218 -12.62 3.91 -5.62
C LYS A 218 -13.61 3.21 -4.72
N ALA A 219 -13.78 1.92 -4.93
CA ALA A 219 -14.71 1.11 -4.16
C ALA A 219 -14.05 0.64 -2.84
N GLY A 220 -14.91 0.42 -1.85
CA GLY A 220 -14.61 -0.25 -0.59
C GLY A 220 -15.75 -1.22 -0.27
N SER A 221 -15.61 -2.00 0.80
CA SER A 221 -16.67 -2.88 1.29
C SER A 221 -17.36 -2.30 2.52
N ARG A 222 -18.64 -2.59 2.67
CA ARG A 222 -19.40 -2.38 3.91
C ARG A 222 -20.04 -3.70 4.33
N GLY A 223 -20.11 -3.95 5.64
CA GLY A 223 -20.58 -5.21 6.23
C GLY A 223 -19.65 -5.70 7.34
N ASN A 224 -20.05 -6.74 8.06
CA ASN A 224 -19.27 -7.31 9.15
C ASN A 224 -17.95 -7.88 8.61
N GLY A 225 -16.81 -7.28 8.98
CA GLY A 225 -15.47 -7.66 8.47
C GLY A 225 -15.02 -6.96 7.18
N GLY A 226 -15.78 -5.99 6.65
CA GLY A 226 -15.39 -5.19 5.47
C GLY A 226 -14.62 -3.91 5.80
N ARG A 227 -14.02 -3.27 4.79
CA ARG A 227 -13.31 -1.99 4.89
C ARG A 227 -13.94 -0.92 4.00
N ALA A 228 -14.46 0.13 4.63
CA ALA A 228 -15.12 1.23 3.93
C ALA A 228 -14.18 1.98 2.98
N GLN A 229 -12.89 2.09 3.31
CA GLN A 229 -11.86 2.67 2.46
C GLN A 229 -10.90 1.57 2.03
N SER A 230 -10.66 1.46 0.72
CA SER A 230 -9.71 0.49 0.17
C SER A 230 -8.26 0.86 0.41
N ALA A 231 -7.35 -0.11 0.28
CA ALA A 231 -5.91 0.14 0.30
C ALA A 231 -5.53 1.12 -0.83
N LEU A 232 -6.10 0.92 -2.03
CA LEU A 232 -5.95 1.81 -3.18
C LEU A 232 -6.41 3.25 -2.89
N ALA A 233 -7.57 3.41 -2.23
CA ALA A 233 -8.04 4.73 -1.83
C ALA A 233 -7.11 5.41 -0.81
N SER A 234 -6.48 4.66 0.09
CA SER A 234 -5.53 5.22 1.05
C SER A 234 -4.29 5.80 0.36
N ILE A 235 -3.60 4.98 -0.45
CA ILE A 235 -2.33 5.37 -1.09
C ILE A 235 -2.49 6.56 -2.02
N GLU A 236 -3.56 6.58 -2.80
CA GLU A 236 -3.76 7.64 -3.78
C GLU A 236 -4.22 8.95 -3.15
N ASN A 237 -4.94 8.89 -2.03
CA ASN A 237 -5.31 10.11 -1.29
C ASN A 237 -4.06 10.73 -0.66
N ALA A 238 -3.08 9.90 -0.25
CA ALA A 238 -1.81 10.35 0.33
C ALA A 238 -0.76 10.82 -0.70
N ARG A 239 -1.02 10.66 -2.01
CA ARG A 239 -0.10 11.05 -3.11
C ARG A 239 0.35 12.51 -3.06
N GLY A 240 -0.49 13.40 -2.52
CA GLY A 240 -0.21 14.82 -2.39
C GLY A 240 0.52 15.22 -1.10
N ASP A 241 0.64 14.32 -0.13
CA ASP A 241 1.03 14.64 1.25
C ASP A 241 2.57 14.64 1.44
N TRP A 242 3.23 15.53 0.72
CA TRP A 242 4.68 15.65 0.77
C TRP A 242 5.17 16.32 2.06
N SER A 243 6.05 15.64 2.78
CA SER A 243 6.79 16.20 3.91
C SER A 243 8.20 16.59 3.48
N ARG A 244 8.62 17.81 3.82
CA ARG A 244 9.98 18.30 3.62
C ARG A 244 10.65 18.60 4.95
N ASN A 245 11.84 18.04 5.15
CA ASN A 245 12.60 18.17 6.38
C ASN A 245 14.01 18.67 6.07
N PHE A 246 14.44 19.70 6.81
CA PHE A 246 15.82 20.17 6.79
C PHE A 246 16.52 19.72 8.07
N ARG A 247 17.73 19.15 7.94
CA ARG A 247 18.55 18.74 9.08
C ARG A 247 19.97 19.24 8.89
N MET A 248 20.50 19.93 9.89
CA MET A 248 21.89 20.36 9.93
C MET A 248 22.53 19.99 11.28
N GLN A 249 23.74 19.48 11.23
CA GLN A 249 24.58 19.18 12.39
C GLN A 249 25.96 19.73 12.10
N ALA A 250 26.51 20.50 13.05
CA ALA A 250 27.85 21.04 12.94
C ALA A 250 28.57 20.92 14.29
N SER A 251 29.88 20.63 14.24
CA SER A 251 30.77 20.66 15.39
C SER A 251 32.06 21.37 15.01
N ALA A 252 32.57 22.17 15.93
CA ALA A 252 33.89 22.77 15.83
C ALA A 252 34.69 22.40 17.08
N PHE A 253 35.98 22.15 16.93
CA PHE A 253 36.87 21.82 18.03
C PHE A 253 38.25 22.46 17.85
N MET A 254 38.97 22.55 18.97
CA MET A 254 40.36 22.96 19.02
C MET A 254 41.12 21.96 19.88
N GLU A 255 42.24 21.47 19.38
CA GLU A 255 43.19 20.60 20.07
C GLU A 255 44.49 21.36 20.29
N ILE A 256 45.04 21.31 21.51
CA ILE A 256 46.32 21.92 21.86
C ILE A 256 47.30 20.81 22.21
N LYS A 257 48.44 20.75 21.50
CA LYS A 257 49.53 19.81 21.76
C LYS A 257 50.62 20.49 22.59
N ASP A 258 50.59 20.22 23.89
CA ASP A 258 51.61 20.67 24.83
C ASP A 258 52.88 19.78 24.72
N PRO A 259 54.05 20.33 24.37
CA PRO A 259 55.29 19.58 24.30
C PRO A 259 55.78 19.06 25.68
N TRP A 260 55.23 19.53 26.79
CA TRP A 260 55.64 19.20 28.16
C TRP A 260 54.78 18.12 28.83
N ILE A 261 53.62 17.78 28.25
CA ILE A 261 52.74 16.72 28.73
C ILE A 261 52.87 15.55 27.75
N LYS A 262 53.66 14.53 28.12
CA LYS A 262 53.74 13.28 27.35
C LYS A 262 52.42 12.51 27.49
N GLY A 263 51.62 12.52 26.42
CA GLY A 263 50.57 11.54 26.16
C GLY A 263 51.09 10.43 25.27
#